data_AF-A0A8T4MVC0-F1
#
_entry.id   AF-A0A8T4MVC0-F1
#
_cell.length_a   1.000
_cell.length_b   1.000
_cell.length_c   1.000
_cell.angle_alpha   90.00
_cell.angle_beta   90.00
_cell.angle_gamma   90.00
#
_symmetry.space_group_name_H-M   'P 1'
#
loop_
_entity.id
_entity.type
_entity.pdbx_description
1 polymer ?
#
loop_
_entity_poly.entity_id
_entity_poly.type
_entity_poly.pdbx_seq_one_letter_code
_entity_poly.pdbx_strand_id
1 'polypeptide(L)'
;ESFDYCGSDGKTLYEAVCVYADKSYTSTSSYITWDCNIDGRICRDGACVKSDECVVVASETKEISEGSSGIVNGLTVFVDNADESPSWLSTTIKTGNYLFDLNSSYPTNEITLNKAVYKFELISATDTSATIKVTLKSCPSSDTCTDSDGGLNYNVKGSVNQTYGGIKLYNDDVCFNEKTVKEFYCDPSGIYNDADFDLEPCPNGCKDGACVSGGSVNTEIISINNVGNDKMEINFTVHRKTLLKTVFARATDNSQIYLMYDDDGRNISVREMEVLHYLDRVVVGNEDEGYLLKLTGVKNSSDTSASGTFGDRVEFTDASSGAVYKTTWTSDGVGTLVVGGKTYTVYLSGNANNATEEYKVQLDYPDSNNIGERIAYPTIQTSLGAKVMFYEPLEIKNPNDFSVAQLLIPDGDGYTPLNLDRGTDNTFTFIKKIGELYFAVEAVKGDNSRKVYLKNGLNGELIKNPAIVILEEKNSNAEYNALVVSLEPGFTNDDGIGVDKVHSTSSLTQLSSDRFKDVWGSIITYNRVDSDQVKVTIIYPDSQTQ
;
A
#
# COMPACT_ATOMS: atom_id res chain seq x y z
N GLU A 1 46.53 32.51 -11.99
CA GLU A 1 45.75 32.66 -13.23
C GLU A 1 44.34 33.00 -12.82
N SER A 2 43.81 34.11 -13.34
CA SER A 2 42.44 34.53 -13.08
C SER A 2 41.65 34.15 -14.34
N PHE A 3 40.52 33.46 -14.17
CA PHE A 3 39.67 33.02 -15.27
C PHE A 3 38.37 33.82 -15.26
N ASP A 4 37.80 34.01 -16.43
CA ASP A 4 36.46 34.57 -16.57
C ASP A 4 35.45 33.60 -15.97
N TYR A 5 34.45 34.12 -15.26
CA TYR A 5 33.41 33.28 -14.67
C TYR A 5 32.05 33.97 -14.62
N CYS A 6 31.00 33.17 -14.54
CA CYS A 6 29.64 33.68 -14.43
C CYS A 6 29.23 33.83 -12.97
N GLY A 7 28.54 34.93 -12.67
CA GLY A 7 27.86 35.14 -11.41
C GLY A 7 26.76 34.11 -11.18
N SER A 8 26.38 33.92 -9.91
CA SER A 8 25.30 33.01 -9.51
C SER A 8 23.93 33.38 -10.08
N ASP A 9 23.78 34.59 -10.62
CA ASP A 9 22.58 35.06 -11.30
C ASP A 9 22.44 34.57 -12.75
N GLY A 10 23.49 33.94 -13.32
CA GLY A 10 23.52 33.47 -14.70
C GLY A 10 23.48 34.59 -15.75
N LYS A 11 23.64 35.85 -15.33
CA LYS A 11 23.53 37.04 -16.18
C LYS A 11 24.75 37.93 -16.12
N THR A 12 25.52 37.82 -15.04
CA THR A 12 26.71 38.62 -14.83
C THR A 12 27.96 37.84 -15.26
N LEU A 13 28.79 38.43 -16.12
CA LEU A 13 30.13 37.93 -16.46
C LEU A 13 31.18 38.73 -15.68
N TYR A 14 32.06 38.02 -14.98
CA TYR A 14 33.26 38.58 -14.37
C TYR A 14 34.45 38.26 -15.26
N GLU A 15 34.87 39.24 -16.06
CA GLU A 15 36.04 39.13 -16.92
C GLU A 15 37.31 39.48 -16.11
N ALA A 16 38.27 38.58 -16.08
CA ALA A 16 39.52 38.75 -15.36
C ALA A 16 40.43 39.76 -16.05
N VAL A 17 40.86 40.81 -15.32
CA VAL A 17 41.81 41.81 -15.84
C VAL A 17 43.13 41.74 -15.09
N CYS A 18 44.21 41.59 -15.85
CA CYS A 18 45.57 41.72 -15.35
C CYS A 18 45.91 43.21 -15.13
N VAL A 19 46.01 43.63 -13.87
CA VAL A 19 46.58 44.93 -13.51
C VAL A 19 48.08 44.76 -13.27
N TYR A 20 48.89 45.61 -13.90
CA TYR A 20 50.36 45.61 -13.77
C TYR A 20 50.79 45.58 -12.30
N ALA A 21 51.67 44.63 -11.95
CA ALA A 21 52.37 44.61 -10.68
C ALA A 21 53.49 45.68 -10.70
N ASP A 22 53.36 46.71 -9.87
CA ASP A 22 54.54 47.48 -9.44
C ASP A 22 55.40 46.61 -8.51
N LYS A 23 56.67 46.98 -8.31
CA LYS A 23 57.78 46.25 -7.67
C LYS A 23 57.56 45.75 -6.22
N SER A 24 56.33 45.73 -5.71
CA SER A 24 55.96 45.26 -4.38
C SER A 24 55.26 43.88 -4.34
N TYR A 25 55.15 43.13 -5.45
CA TYR A 25 54.63 41.74 -5.46
C TYR A 25 53.28 41.52 -4.74
N THR A 26 52.34 42.46 -4.86
CA THR A 26 50.95 42.23 -4.46
C THR A 26 50.09 42.13 -5.72
N SER A 27 49.79 40.90 -6.17
CA SER A 27 48.81 40.69 -7.24
C SER A 27 47.41 40.94 -6.68
N THR A 28 46.77 42.02 -7.11
CA THR A 28 45.34 42.21 -6.91
C THR A 28 44.66 41.81 -8.22
N SER A 29 43.94 40.68 -8.21
CA SER A 29 43.04 40.34 -9.32
C SER A 29 41.89 41.34 -9.27
N SER A 30 41.61 42.00 -10.39
CA SER A 30 40.41 42.84 -10.55
C SER A 30 39.59 42.30 -11.70
N TYR A 31 38.26 42.33 -11.53
CA TYR A 31 37.32 41.83 -12.53
C TYR A 31 36.55 43.00 -13.10
N ILE A 32 36.38 43.03 -14.42
CA ILE A 32 35.38 43.87 -15.06
C ILE A 32 34.08 43.08 -15.07
N THR A 33 33.00 43.75 -14.66
CA THR A 33 31.67 43.15 -14.63
C THR A 33 30.90 43.55 -15.89
N TRP A 34 30.42 42.56 -16.62
CA TRP A 34 29.55 42.75 -17.79
C TRP A 34 28.15 42.19 -17.50
N ASP A 35 27.12 42.92 -17.91
CA ASP A 35 25.75 42.41 -17.94
C ASP A 35 25.51 41.71 -19.29
N CYS A 36 25.41 40.38 -19.26
CA CYS A 36 25.12 39.59 -20.43
C CYS A 36 23.65 39.67 -20.86
N ASN A 37 22.73 40.27 -20.09
CA ASN A 37 21.30 40.34 -20.42
C ASN A 37 20.96 41.34 -21.55
N ILE A 38 21.97 41.84 -22.26
CA ILE A 38 21.80 42.62 -23.48
C ILE A 38 21.49 41.66 -24.64
N ASP A 39 20.44 41.94 -25.40
CA ASP A 39 19.99 41.15 -26.56
C ASP A 39 19.65 39.68 -26.25
N GLY A 40 19.10 39.39 -25.06
CA GLY A 40 18.60 38.06 -24.69
C GLY A 40 19.69 37.01 -24.47
N ARG A 41 20.92 37.44 -24.26
CA ARG A 41 22.05 36.57 -23.91
C ARG A 41 22.07 36.27 -22.40
N ILE A 42 22.78 35.20 -22.05
CA ILE A 42 23.04 34.77 -20.67
C ILE A 42 24.54 34.58 -20.47
N CYS A 43 25.01 34.66 -19.23
CA CYS A 43 26.38 34.24 -18.93
C CYS A 43 26.39 32.72 -18.73
N ARG A 44 27.16 32.00 -19.55
CA ARG A 44 27.43 30.57 -19.33
C ARG A 44 28.91 30.30 -19.58
N ASP A 45 29.53 29.56 -18.66
CA ASP A 45 30.94 29.13 -18.73
C ASP A 45 31.94 30.27 -19.03
N GLY A 46 31.72 31.46 -18.45
CA GLY A 46 32.62 32.60 -18.60
C GLY A 46 32.45 33.41 -19.89
N ALA A 47 31.33 33.25 -20.62
CA ALA A 47 31.04 34.04 -21.81
C ALA A 47 29.56 34.48 -21.90
N CYS A 48 29.31 35.65 -22.50
CA CYS A 48 27.96 36.12 -22.84
C CYS A 48 27.48 35.49 -24.16
N VAL A 49 26.57 34.52 -24.06
CA VAL A 49 26.10 33.69 -25.18
C VAL A 49 24.59 33.78 -25.33
N LYS A 50 24.05 33.56 -26.53
CA LYS A 50 22.60 33.44 -26.69
C LYS A 50 22.09 32.22 -25.95
N SER A 51 20.87 32.30 -25.43
CA SER A 51 20.27 31.26 -24.58
C SER A 51 20.14 29.89 -25.27
N ASP A 52 20.22 29.83 -26.60
CA ASP A 52 20.04 28.66 -27.46
C ASP A 52 21.34 28.13 -28.12
N GLU A 53 22.47 28.80 -27.95
CA GLU A 53 23.73 28.48 -28.63
C GLU A 53 24.61 27.54 -27.79
N CYS A 54 25.34 26.57 -28.36
CA CYS A 54 26.30 25.75 -27.59
C CYS A 54 27.67 26.44 -27.46
N VAL A 55 28.32 26.31 -26.30
CA VAL A 55 29.66 26.91 -26.03
C VAL A 55 30.72 25.83 -26.01
N VAL A 56 31.85 26.04 -26.70
CA VAL A 56 33.03 25.17 -26.54
C VAL A 56 33.67 25.43 -25.18
N VAL A 57 33.73 24.41 -24.34
CA VAL A 57 34.27 24.51 -22.97
C VAL A 57 35.66 23.91 -22.83
N ALA A 58 36.02 22.93 -23.66
CA ALA A 58 37.35 22.33 -23.66
C ALA A 58 37.67 21.68 -25.02
N SER A 59 38.95 21.54 -25.34
CA SER A 59 39.44 20.84 -26.54
C SER A 59 40.80 20.21 -26.25
N GLU A 60 40.91 18.91 -26.45
CA GLU A 60 42.16 18.15 -26.26
C GLU A 60 42.41 17.27 -27.49
N THR A 61 43.68 17.03 -27.84
CA THR A 61 44.10 16.18 -28.95
C THR A 61 45.09 15.15 -28.46
N LYS A 62 44.92 13.89 -28.86
CA LYS A 62 45.76 12.79 -28.40
C LYS A 62 45.90 11.70 -29.45
N GLU A 63 47.09 11.13 -29.54
CA GLU A 63 47.37 9.90 -30.28
C GLU A 63 47.10 8.67 -29.42
N ILE A 64 46.37 7.69 -29.97
CA ILE A 64 45.97 6.46 -29.29
C ILE A 64 46.29 5.29 -30.22
N SER A 65 47.01 4.29 -29.69
CA SER A 65 47.35 3.07 -30.43
C SER A 65 46.11 2.22 -30.70
N GLU A 66 46.13 1.48 -31.82
CA GLU A 66 45.11 0.49 -32.16
C GLU A 66 44.95 -0.55 -31.04
N GLY A 67 43.72 -0.96 -30.78
CA GLY A 67 43.38 -1.90 -29.71
C GLY A 67 43.58 -1.34 -28.30
N SER A 68 43.78 -0.02 -28.16
CA SER A 68 44.07 0.64 -26.88
C SER A 68 43.12 1.81 -26.61
N SER A 69 43.11 2.28 -25.36
CA SER A 69 42.35 3.47 -24.96
C SER A 69 43.23 4.56 -24.38
N GLY A 70 42.77 5.80 -24.50
CA GLY A 70 43.33 6.97 -23.84
C GLY A 70 42.22 7.88 -23.32
N ILE A 71 42.53 8.63 -22.26
CA ILE A 71 41.64 9.71 -21.78
C ILE A 71 41.92 10.97 -22.61
N VAL A 72 40.87 11.58 -23.17
CA VAL A 72 40.89 12.85 -23.93
C VAL A 72 39.70 13.69 -23.47
N ASN A 73 39.94 14.89 -22.96
CA ASN A 73 38.93 15.76 -22.33
C ASN A 73 38.08 15.04 -21.26
N GLY A 74 38.74 14.22 -20.43
CA GLY A 74 38.11 13.44 -19.37
C GLY A 74 37.30 12.23 -19.85
N LEU A 75 37.21 11.99 -21.16
CA LEU A 75 36.49 10.87 -21.74
C LEU A 75 37.45 9.74 -22.13
N THR A 76 37.11 8.49 -21.80
CA THR A 76 37.85 7.31 -22.28
C THR A 76 37.50 7.05 -23.74
N VAL A 77 38.49 7.20 -24.61
CA VAL A 77 38.38 6.97 -26.06
C VAL A 77 39.21 5.74 -26.39
N PHE A 78 38.59 4.72 -26.98
CA PHE A 78 39.25 3.51 -27.47
C PHE A 78 39.32 3.53 -28.99
N VAL A 79 40.48 3.25 -29.54
CA VAL A 79 40.70 3.10 -30.99
C VAL A 79 40.67 1.60 -31.29
N ASP A 80 39.60 1.15 -31.94
CA ASP A 80 39.38 -0.26 -32.28
C ASP A 80 40.17 -0.69 -33.52
N ASN A 81 40.24 0.19 -34.51
CA ASN A 81 41.08 0.06 -35.70
C ASN A 81 41.64 1.43 -36.08
N ALA A 82 42.85 1.49 -36.61
CA ALA A 82 43.42 2.64 -37.31
C ALA A 82 44.07 2.14 -38.62
N ASP A 83 43.67 2.72 -39.75
CA ASP A 83 44.13 2.30 -41.07
C ASP A 83 44.56 3.53 -41.89
N GLU A 84 45.75 3.45 -42.47
CA GLU A 84 46.31 4.43 -43.39
C GLU A 84 46.50 3.81 -44.78
N SER A 85 45.67 4.22 -45.72
CA SER A 85 45.86 3.98 -47.14
C SER A 85 46.42 5.24 -47.84
N PRO A 86 47.09 5.11 -49.02
CA PRO A 86 47.75 6.24 -49.69
C PRO A 86 46.91 7.48 -50.01
N SER A 87 45.58 7.38 -49.89
CA SER A 87 44.63 8.50 -50.11
C SER A 87 43.49 8.53 -49.11
N TRP A 88 43.56 7.70 -48.05
CA TRP A 88 42.44 7.52 -47.14
C TRP A 88 42.93 7.15 -45.74
N LEU A 89 42.46 7.90 -44.76
CA LEU A 89 42.63 7.61 -43.35
C LEU A 89 41.30 7.12 -42.82
N SER A 90 41.32 6.10 -41.95
CA SER A 90 40.14 5.67 -41.21
C SER A 90 40.46 5.17 -39.82
N THR A 91 39.50 5.30 -38.92
CA THR A 91 39.57 4.71 -37.59
C THR A 91 38.18 4.42 -37.06
N THR A 92 38.07 3.38 -36.25
CA THR A 92 36.85 3.04 -35.51
C THR A 92 37.03 3.42 -34.05
N ILE A 93 36.15 4.27 -33.54
CA ILE A 93 36.19 4.77 -32.16
C ILE A 93 35.11 4.11 -31.32
N LYS A 94 35.50 3.65 -30.13
CA LYS A 94 34.58 3.18 -29.08
C LYS A 94 34.70 4.05 -27.85
N THR A 95 33.57 4.55 -27.34
CA THR A 95 33.52 5.32 -26.09
C THR A 95 32.16 5.16 -25.42
N GLY A 96 32.14 4.75 -24.15
CA GLY A 96 30.90 4.32 -23.49
C GLY A 96 30.18 3.22 -24.29
N ASN A 97 28.92 3.48 -24.64
CA ASN A 97 28.09 2.60 -25.49
C ASN A 97 28.16 2.94 -26.98
N TYR A 98 28.93 3.96 -27.38
CA TYR A 98 29.03 4.41 -28.77
C TYR A 98 30.17 3.69 -29.51
N LEU A 99 29.89 3.34 -30.77
CA LEU A 99 30.85 2.80 -31.73
C LEU A 99 30.61 3.49 -33.08
N PHE A 100 31.61 4.18 -33.63
CA PHE A 100 31.47 4.89 -34.90
C PHE A 100 32.81 5.01 -35.64
N ASP A 101 32.72 5.16 -36.96
CA ASP A 101 33.89 5.33 -37.81
C ASP A 101 34.14 6.80 -38.15
N LEU A 102 35.41 7.19 -38.18
CA LEU A 102 35.88 8.44 -38.75
C LEU A 102 36.78 8.13 -39.94
N ASN A 103 36.70 8.93 -41.00
CA ASN A 103 37.54 8.74 -42.17
C ASN A 103 37.78 10.03 -42.96
N SER A 104 38.59 9.99 -44.03
CA SER A 104 38.92 11.20 -44.81
C SER A 104 37.70 11.93 -45.42
N SER A 105 36.59 11.23 -45.73
CA SER A 105 35.36 11.90 -46.19
C SER A 105 34.47 12.38 -45.04
N TYR A 106 34.52 11.69 -43.91
CA TYR A 106 33.73 11.99 -42.72
C TYR A 106 34.67 12.05 -41.49
N PRO A 107 35.51 13.10 -41.40
CA PRO A 107 36.56 13.14 -40.40
C PRO A 107 36.04 13.52 -39.02
N THR A 108 34.75 13.79 -38.86
CA THR A 108 34.19 14.24 -37.60
C THR A 108 32.89 13.53 -37.24
N ASN A 109 32.66 13.31 -35.95
CA ASN A 109 31.41 12.80 -35.40
C ASN A 109 31.09 13.53 -34.08
N GLU A 110 29.81 13.66 -33.73
CA GLU A 110 29.38 14.27 -32.48
C GLU A 110 28.54 13.27 -31.69
N ILE A 111 28.83 13.12 -30.40
CA ILE A 111 28.04 12.31 -29.47
C ILE A 111 27.62 13.16 -28.27
N THR A 112 26.58 12.73 -27.57
CA THR A 112 26.14 13.38 -26.32
C THR A 112 26.28 12.40 -25.16
N LEU A 113 26.98 12.83 -24.10
CA LEU A 113 27.21 12.07 -22.88
C LEU A 113 26.99 12.98 -21.68
N ASN A 114 26.20 12.55 -20.70
CA ASN A 114 25.97 13.28 -19.44
C ASN A 114 25.66 14.78 -19.62
N LYS A 115 24.80 15.12 -20.61
CA LYS A 115 24.37 16.50 -20.92
C LYS A 115 25.45 17.39 -21.57
N ALA A 116 26.57 16.82 -22.01
CA ALA A 116 27.60 17.52 -22.77
C ALA A 116 27.81 16.90 -24.16
N VAL A 117 28.08 17.74 -25.16
CA VAL A 117 28.30 17.32 -26.55
C VAL A 117 29.81 17.19 -26.79
N TYR A 118 30.26 16.03 -27.26
CA TYR A 118 31.64 15.74 -27.59
C TYR A 118 31.77 15.62 -29.11
N LYS A 119 32.49 16.56 -29.74
CA LYS A 119 32.87 16.47 -31.15
C LYS A 119 34.23 15.79 -31.28
N PHE A 120 34.25 14.66 -31.97
CA PHE A 120 35.44 13.92 -32.34
C PHE A 120 35.89 14.37 -33.72
N GLU A 121 37.18 14.56 -33.90
CA GLU A 121 37.80 14.90 -35.18
C GLU A 121 39.04 14.01 -35.38
N LEU A 122 39.08 13.29 -36.49
CA LEU A 122 40.23 12.54 -36.96
C LEU A 122 41.26 13.53 -37.51
N ILE A 123 42.39 13.63 -36.83
CA ILE A 123 43.51 14.50 -37.22
C ILE A 123 44.48 13.75 -38.12
N SER A 124 44.81 12.52 -37.74
CA SER A 124 45.62 11.59 -38.54
C SER A 124 45.35 10.14 -38.12
N ALA A 125 45.65 9.20 -39.01
CA ALA A 125 45.72 7.76 -38.70
C ALA A 125 46.98 7.19 -39.34
N THR A 126 47.50 6.12 -38.74
CA THR A 126 48.52 5.20 -39.26
C THR A 126 47.98 3.79 -39.13
N ASP A 127 48.67 2.79 -39.69
CA ASP A 127 48.36 1.36 -39.51
C ASP A 127 48.40 0.87 -38.05
N THR A 128 48.76 1.71 -37.08
CA THR A 128 48.95 1.30 -35.67
C THR A 128 48.41 2.30 -34.65
N SER A 129 47.94 3.48 -35.07
CA SER A 129 47.46 4.53 -34.16
C SER A 129 46.60 5.55 -34.88
N ALA A 130 45.73 6.23 -34.13
CA ALA A 130 44.98 7.38 -34.61
C ALA A 130 45.14 8.59 -33.68
N THR A 131 45.31 9.77 -34.26
CA THR A 131 45.29 11.04 -33.53
C THR A 131 43.90 11.65 -33.59
N ILE A 132 43.27 11.76 -32.42
CA ILE A 132 41.89 12.22 -32.26
C ILE A 132 41.86 13.50 -31.47
N LYS A 133 41.17 14.50 -32.00
CA LYS A 133 40.79 15.71 -31.27
C LYS A 133 39.37 15.56 -30.76
N VAL A 134 39.17 15.81 -29.47
CA VAL A 134 37.85 15.82 -28.85
C VAL A 134 37.56 17.24 -28.37
N THR A 135 36.47 17.83 -28.83
CA THR A 135 35.99 19.15 -28.39
C THR A 135 34.72 18.97 -27.55
N LEU A 136 34.76 19.43 -26.31
CA LEU A 136 33.61 19.44 -25.41
C LEU A 136 32.82 20.74 -25.61
N LYS A 137 31.52 20.60 -25.84
CA LYS A 137 30.54 21.68 -25.95
C LYS A 137 29.49 21.55 -24.85
N SER A 138 29.24 22.66 -24.14
CA SER A 138 28.17 22.86 -23.16
C SER A 138 26.98 23.50 -23.88
N CYS A 139 25.85 22.78 -23.96
CA CYS A 139 24.64 23.23 -24.65
C CYS A 139 23.54 23.57 -23.63
N PRO A 140 22.65 24.53 -23.94
CA PRO A 140 21.45 24.80 -23.13
C PRO A 140 20.53 23.58 -23.19
N SER A 141 20.31 22.90 -22.06
CA SER A 141 19.34 21.82 -21.97
C SER A 141 17.92 22.40 -21.96
N SER A 142 17.19 22.22 -23.06
CA SER A 142 15.72 22.15 -23.03
C SER A 142 15.26 20.71 -23.27
N ASP A 143 15.96 19.75 -22.66
CA ASP A 143 15.50 18.36 -22.67
C ASP A 143 14.18 18.33 -21.90
N THR A 144 13.11 18.12 -22.64
CA THR A 144 11.77 17.97 -22.10
C THR A 144 11.31 16.61 -22.56
N CYS A 145 10.96 15.77 -21.61
CA CYS A 145 10.24 14.54 -21.85
C CYS A 145 8.89 14.74 -21.19
N THR A 146 7.84 14.66 -21.99
CA THR A 146 6.47 14.68 -21.48
C THR A 146 5.80 13.38 -21.85
N ASP A 147 5.14 12.80 -20.87
CA ASP A 147 4.37 11.58 -21.00
C ASP A 147 2.89 11.87 -20.80
N SER A 148 2.02 11.35 -21.67
CA SER A 148 0.60 11.72 -21.68
C SER A 148 -0.22 11.04 -20.59
N ASP A 149 0.26 9.95 -20.00
CA ASP A 149 -0.41 9.17 -18.96
C ASP A 149 0.31 9.20 -17.59
N GLY A 150 1.41 9.96 -17.51
CA GLY A 150 2.11 10.26 -16.27
C GLY A 150 3.29 9.35 -15.95
N GLY A 151 3.79 8.55 -16.89
CA GLY A 151 4.97 7.70 -16.73
C GLY A 151 4.62 6.24 -17.03
N LEU A 152 5.14 5.30 -16.23
CA LEU A 152 4.79 3.87 -16.37
C LEU A 152 3.32 3.62 -15.99
N ASN A 153 2.41 3.61 -16.98
CA ASN A 153 0.98 3.38 -16.81
C ASN A 153 0.39 2.46 -17.90
N TYR A 154 0.72 1.17 -17.78
CA TYR A 154 0.28 0.08 -18.66
C TYR A 154 -1.22 -0.03 -18.96
N ASN A 155 -2.10 0.66 -18.22
CA ASN A 155 -3.56 0.57 -18.38
C ASN A 155 -4.17 1.72 -19.18
N VAL A 156 -3.37 2.74 -19.51
CA VAL A 156 -3.77 3.89 -20.30
C VAL A 156 -2.82 3.94 -21.48
N LYS A 157 -3.31 4.25 -22.68
CA LYS A 157 -2.38 4.46 -23.80
C LYS A 157 -1.66 5.79 -23.59
N GLY A 158 -0.37 5.73 -23.33
CA GLY A 158 0.58 6.82 -23.25
C GLY A 158 1.24 7.16 -24.58
N SER A 159 1.98 8.27 -24.54
CA SER A 159 2.71 8.84 -25.65
C SER A 159 3.81 9.72 -25.10
N VAL A 160 5.04 9.33 -25.37
CA VAL A 160 6.22 10.09 -25.00
C VAL A 160 6.56 11.08 -26.11
N ASN A 161 6.64 12.34 -25.73
CA ASN A 161 7.17 13.42 -26.55
C ASN A 161 8.46 13.91 -25.90
N GLN A 162 9.58 13.58 -26.51
CA GLN A 162 10.90 13.96 -26.04
C GLN A 162 11.53 14.96 -27.00
N THR A 163 12.16 16.01 -26.49
CA THR A 163 13.15 16.79 -27.24
C THR A 163 14.53 16.45 -26.68
N TYR A 164 15.38 15.80 -27.47
CA TYR A 164 16.77 15.49 -27.09
C TYR A 164 17.71 16.15 -28.08
N GLY A 165 18.54 17.09 -27.60
CA GLY A 165 19.48 17.82 -28.47
C GLY A 165 18.79 18.59 -29.61
N GLY A 166 17.56 19.06 -29.40
CA GLY A 166 16.75 19.78 -30.40
C GLY A 166 16.00 18.89 -31.41
N ILE A 167 16.14 17.57 -31.32
CA ILE A 167 15.39 16.60 -32.14
C ILE A 167 14.16 16.14 -31.35
N LYS A 168 12.97 16.20 -31.98
CA LYS A 168 11.74 15.67 -31.38
C LYS A 168 11.57 14.18 -31.71
N LEU A 169 11.45 13.37 -30.67
CA LEU A 169 11.13 11.95 -30.72
C LEU A 169 9.71 11.73 -30.21
N TYR A 170 8.99 10.84 -30.89
CA TYR A 170 7.60 10.50 -30.59
C TYR A 170 7.48 8.97 -30.55
N ASN A 171 7.07 8.43 -29.41
CA ASN A 171 6.75 7.02 -29.25
C ASN A 171 5.42 6.87 -28.52
N ASP A 172 4.55 6.01 -29.05
CA ASP A 172 3.27 5.65 -28.44
C ASP A 172 3.40 4.27 -27.81
N ASP A 173 2.68 4.00 -26.72
CA ASP A 173 2.58 2.64 -26.19
C ASP A 173 1.94 1.69 -27.19
N VAL A 174 2.45 0.46 -27.19
CA VAL A 174 2.05 -0.55 -28.17
C VAL A 174 1.85 -1.90 -27.52
N CYS A 175 0.83 -2.61 -28.00
CA CYS A 175 0.71 -4.03 -27.71
C CYS A 175 1.79 -4.78 -28.47
N PHE A 176 2.78 -5.29 -27.74
CA PHE A 176 3.81 -6.15 -28.31
C PHE A 176 3.19 -7.46 -28.81
N ASN A 177 2.20 -7.99 -28.08
CA ASN A 177 1.32 -9.07 -28.52
C ASN A 177 -0.03 -9.00 -27.77
N GLU A 178 -0.92 -9.96 -28.02
CA GLU A 178 -2.27 -10.00 -27.41
C GLU A 178 -2.27 -10.04 -25.87
N LYS A 179 -1.15 -10.33 -25.21
CA LYS A 179 -1.01 -10.46 -23.74
C LYS A 179 0.14 -9.64 -23.16
N THR A 180 0.70 -8.70 -23.90
CA THR A 180 1.88 -7.96 -23.46
C THR A 180 1.87 -6.55 -24.03
N VAL A 181 2.10 -5.54 -23.18
CA VAL A 181 2.29 -4.15 -23.60
C VAL A 181 3.77 -3.77 -23.50
N LYS A 182 4.24 -3.00 -24.48
CA LYS A 182 5.51 -2.27 -24.42
C LYS A 182 5.14 -0.82 -24.11
N GLU A 183 5.54 -0.37 -22.93
CA GLU A 183 5.34 0.99 -22.45
C GLU A 183 6.54 1.86 -22.83
N PHE A 184 6.27 3.05 -23.35
CA PHE A 184 7.25 4.11 -23.46
C PHE A 184 6.94 5.16 -22.41
N TYR A 185 7.93 5.53 -21.62
CA TYR A 185 7.72 6.50 -20.56
C TYR A 185 8.88 7.46 -20.36
N CYS A 186 8.57 8.59 -19.74
CA CYS A 186 9.57 9.51 -19.20
C CYS A 186 9.91 9.13 -17.75
N ASP A 187 11.18 8.90 -17.44
CA ASP A 187 11.60 8.64 -16.07
C ASP A 187 11.64 9.93 -15.23
N PRO A 188 11.79 9.85 -13.88
CA PRO A 188 11.84 11.02 -13.00
C PRO A 188 13.00 11.99 -13.29
N SER A 189 13.98 11.58 -14.10
CA SER A 189 15.08 12.45 -14.55
C SER A 189 14.79 13.14 -15.88
N GLY A 190 13.59 12.91 -16.45
CA GLY A 190 13.15 13.46 -17.74
C GLY A 190 13.77 12.73 -18.93
N ILE A 191 14.24 11.50 -18.75
CA ILE A 191 14.89 10.70 -19.78
C ILE A 191 13.88 9.67 -20.32
N TYR A 192 13.83 9.58 -21.65
CA TYR A 192 13.17 8.51 -22.39
C TYR A 192 13.94 7.21 -22.19
N ASN A 193 13.30 6.20 -21.59
CA ASN A 193 13.86 4.85 -21.54
C ASN A 193 13.28 4.00 -22.67
N ASP A 194 14.07 3.74 -23.71
CA ASP A 194 13.84 2.65 -24.66
C ASP A 194 14.56 1.40 -24.15
N ALA A 195 14.12 0.89 -23.01
CA ALA A 195 14.54 -0.44 -22.64
C ALA A 195 13.74 -1.40 -23.51
N ASP A 196 14.38 -1.93 -24.55
CA ASP A 196 13.91 -3.04 -25.40
C ASP A 196 13.56 -4.33 -24.62
N PHE A 197 13.45 -4.27 -23.29
CA PHE A 197 13.33 -5.36 -22.34
C PHE A 197 12.19 -5.24 -21.32
N ASP A 198 11.49 -4.10 -21.21
CA ASP A 198 10.37 -3.94 -20.26
C ASP A 198 9.03 -4.25 -20.94
N LEU A 199 8.83 -5.55 -21.17
CA LEU A 199 7.57 -6.11 -21.64
C LEU A 199 6.69 -6.47 -20.44
N GLU A 200 5.59 -5.74 -20.23
CA GLU A 200 4.67 -6.01 -19.12
C GLU A 200 3.56 -6.98 -19.55
N PRO A 201 3.33 -8.09 -18.81
CA PRO A 201 2.20 -8.97 -19.04
C PRO A 201 0.86 -8.26 -18.80
N CYS A 202 -0.06 -8.33 -19.78
CA CYS A 202 -1.46 -7.89 -19.64
C CYS A 202 -2.35 -9.12 -19.42
N PRO A 203 -2.78 -9.43 -18.18
CA PRO A 203 -3.51 -10.67 -17.87
C PRO A 203 -4.84 -10.81 -18.63
N ASN A 204 -5.51 -9.67 -18.89
CA ASN A 204 -6.79 -9.59 -19.60
C ASN A 204 -6.64 -9.26 -21.09
N GLY A 205 -5.41 -9.32 -21.59
CA GLY A 205 -5.03 -8.97 -22.94
C GLY A 205 -4.62 -7.52 -23.11
N CYS A 206 -3.92 -7.24 -24.20
CA CYS A 206 -3.54 -5.89 -24.61
C CYS A 206 -4.37 -5.46 -25.80
N LYS A 207 -4.87 -4.22 -25.78
CA LYS A 207 -5.60 -3.62 -26.89
C LYS A 207 -5.25 -2.14 -27.02
N ASP A 208 -5.01 -1.70 -28.25
CA ASP A 208 -4.76 -0.29 -28.59
C ASP A 208 -3.62 0.38 -27.79
N GLY A 209 -2.56 -0.38 -27.48
CA GLY A 209 -1.40 0.14 -26.78
C GLY A 209 -1.51 0.17 -25.26
N ALA A 210 -2.57 -0.40 -24.68
CA ALA A 210 -2.72 -0.53 -23.24
C ALA A 210 -3.20 -1.93 -22.86
N CYS A 211 -2.85 -2.37 -21.66
CA CYS A 211 -3.52 -3.50 -21.02
C CYS A 211 -5.02 -3.20 -20.91
N VAL A 212 -5.81 -4.16 -21.36
CA VAL A 212 -7.26 -4.13 -21.14
C VAL A 212 -7.45 -4.20 -19.63
N SER A 213 -7.76 -3.07 -19.02
CA SER A 213 -8.30 -3.09 -17.67
C SER A 213 -9.56 -3.93 -17.73
N GLY A 214 -9.59 -5.02 -16.95
CA GLY A 214 -10.89 -5.53 -16.51
C GLY A 214 -11.54 -4.32 -15.87
N GLY A 215 -12.66 -3.86 -16.45
CA GLY A 215 -13.10 -2.46 -16.32
C GLY A 215 -12.95 -1.95 -14.89
N SER A 216 -12.29 -0.80 -14.72
CA SER A 216 -11.92 -0.18 -13.44
C SER A 216 -12.50 -0.91 -12.23
N VAL A 217 -11.79 -1.94 -11.76
CA VAL A 217 -12.21 -2.66 -10.56
C VAL A 217 -12.15 -1.62 -9.45
N ASN A 218 -13.29 -1.13 -8.98
CA ASN A 218 -13.26 -0.26 -7.82
C ASN A 218 -12.72 -1.15 -6.71
N THR A 219 -11.65 -0.71 -6.06
CA THR A 219 -11.08 -1.48 -4.95
C THR A 219 -11.27 -0.70 -3.68
N GLU A 220 -11.40 -1.44 -2.59
CA GLU A 220 -11.36 -0.88 -1.25
C GLU A 220 -10.17 -1.44 -0.49
N ILE A 221 -9.79 -0.71 0.55
CA ILE A 221 -8.61 -1.01 1.34
C ILE A 221 -9.07 -1.39 2.74
N ILE A 222 -8.67 -2.58 3.16
CA ILE A 222 -8.77 -3.04 4.54
C ILE A 222 -7.35 -3.14 5.07
N SER A 223 -6.98 -2.28 6.02
CA SER A 223 -5.63 -2.27 6.60
C SER A 223 -5.65 -2.69 8.05
N ILE A 224 -4.72 -3.57 8.43
CA ILE A 224 -4.47 -4.02 9.79
C ILE A 224 -3.07 -3.54 10.18
N ASN A 225 -3.00 -2.64 11.15
CA ASN A 225 -1.78 -1.95 11.56
C ASN A 225 -1.55 -2.08 13.07
N ASN A 226 -0.31 -1.95 13.52
CA ASN A 226 0.00 -1.82 14.94
C ASN A 226 -0.25 -0.39 15.43
N VAL A 227 -0.63 -0.24 16.70
CA VAL A 227 -0.71 1.03 17.42
C VAL A 227 0.16 0.93 18.65
N GLY A 228 1.39 1.44 18.56
CA GLY A 228 2.41 1.16 19.57
C GLY A 228 2.82 -0.33 19.52
N ASN A 229 3.28 -0.85 20.66
CA ASN A 229 3.86 -2.19 20.74
C ASN A 229 2.84 -3.28 21.06
N ASP A 230 1.71 -2.93 21.68
CA ASP A 230 0.80 -3.90 22.29
C ASP A 230 -0.59 -3.94 21.65
N LYS A 231 -0.89 -3.11 20.63
CA LYS A 231 -2.23 -3.03 20.02
C LYS A 231 -2.24 -3.21 18.51
N MET A 232 -3.34 -3.78 17.99
CA MET A 232 -3.67 -3.83 16.57
C MET A 232 -4.93 -3.02 16.27
N GLU A 233 -4.90 -2.29 15.16
CA GLU A 233 -5.97 -1.46 14.62
C GLU A 233 -6.36 -1.93 13.23
N ILE A 234 -7.66 -1.93 12.96
CA ILE A 234 -8.23 -2.15 11.64
C ILE A 234 -8.83 -0.84 11.10
N ASN A 235 -8.60 -0.57 9.81
CA ASN A 235 -9.18 0.54 9.09
C ASN A 235 -9.84 0.05 7.79
N PHE A 236 -11.09 0.43 7.56
CA PHE A 236 -11.80 0.19 6.30
C PHE A 236 -13.00 1.16 6.17
N THR A 237 -13.49 1.37 4.95
CA THR A 237 -14.71 2.14 4.72
C THR A 237 -15.91 1.22 4.81
N VAL A 238 -16.93 1.56 5.61
CA VAL A 238 -18.17 0.76 5.73
C VAL A 238 -19.14 1.01 4.57
N HIS A 239 -20.17 0.17 4.41
CA HIS A 239 -21.22 0.31 3.38
C HIS A 239 -21.87 1.71 3.36
N ARG A 240 -21.95 2.38 4.52
CA ARG A 240 -22.43 3.77 4.70
C ARG A 240 -21.45 4.86 4.27
N LYS A 241 -20.33 4.48 3.62
CA LYS A 241 -19.29 5.37 3.09
C LYS A 241 -18.60 6.24 4.15
N THR A 242 -18.55 5.77 5.39
CA THR A 242 -17.75 6.36 6.48
C THR A 242 -16.54 5.48 6.78
N LEU A 243 -15.44 6.07 7.22
CA LEU A 243 -14.25 5.33 7.64
C LEU A 243 -14.50 4.75 9.04
N LEU A 244 -14.37 3.44 9.20
CA LEU A 244 -14.23 2.80 10.50
C LEU A 244 -12.74 2.58 10.78
N LYS A 245 -12.27 3.21 11.86
CA LYS A 245 -10.89 3.11 12.36
C LYS A 245 -10.96 2.72 13.82
N THR A 246 -10.48 1.52 14.16
CA THR A 246 -10.55 1.03 15.54
C THR A 246 -9.44 0.07 15.91
N VAL A 247 -8.88 0.24 17.11
CA VAL A 247 -8.16 -0.82 17.80
C VAL A 247 -9.14 -1.96 18.05
N PHE A 248 -8.68 -3.20 17.87
CA PHE A 248 -9.50 -4.39 18.08
C PHE A 248 -8.81 -5.49 18.86
N ALA A 249 -7.48 -5.48 18.93
CA ALA A 249 -6.74 -6.45 19.69
C ALA A 249 -5.65 -5.79 20.52
N ARG A 250 -5.43 -6.34 21.71
CA ARG A 250 -4.35 -5.94 22.61
C ARG A 250 -3.62 -7.17 23.16
N ALA A 251 -2.30 -7.17 23.06
CA ALA A 251 -1.43 -8.11 23.76
C ALA A 251 -1.24 -7.65 25.21
N THR A 252 -1.22 -8.60 26.13
CA THR A 252 -0.90 -8.38 27.55
C THR A 252 0.44 -8.99 27.88
N ASP A 253 1.02 -8.61 29.02
CA ASP A 253 2.36 -9.02 29.49
C ASP A 253 2.58 -10.55 29.58
N ASN A 254 1.51 -11.36 29.51
CA ASN A 254 1.56 -12.81 29.52
C ASN A 254 1.54 -13.44 28.10
N SER A 255 1.88 -12.66 27.07
CA SER A 255 1.82 -13.08 25.65
C SER A 255 0.42 -13.57 25.23
N GLN A 256 -0.63 -13.02 25.83
CA GLN A 256 -2.02 -13.31 25.50
C GLN A 256 -2.64 -12.12 24.78
N ILE A 257 -3.36 -12.37 23.70
CA ILE A 257 -4.08 -11.36 22.94
C ILE A 257 -5.57 -11.45 23.27
N TYR A 258 -6.18 -10.31 23.53
CA TYR A 258 -7.60 -10.17 23.81
C TYR A 258 -8.25 -9.21 22.83
N LEU A 259 -9.56 -9.37 22.59
CA LEU A 259 -10.34 -8.53 21.69
C LEU A 259 -10.71 -7.19 22.35
N MET A 260 -9.69 -6.46 22.78
CA MET A 260 -9.81 -5.19 23.51
C MET A 260 -9.47 -4.00 22.62
N TYR A 261 -10.16 -2.89 22.82
CA TYR A 261 -9.97 -1.69 22.00
C TYR A 261 -9.17 -0.58 22.69
N ASP A 262 -8.89 -0.66 23.99
CA ASP A 262 -8.13 0.36 24.71
C ASP A 262 -7.30 -0.19 25.90
N ASP A 263 -6.58 0.71 26.57
CA ASP A 263 -5.67 0.42 27.69
C ASP A 263 -6.39 0.05 28.99
N ASP A 264 -7.67 0.41 29.11
CA ASP A 264 -8.49 0.09 30.28
C ASP A 264 -9.07 -1.34 30.19
N GLY A 265 -8.72 -2.08 29.13
CA GLY A 265 -9.14 -3.47 28.92
C GLY A 265 -10.58 -3.62 28.47
N ARG A 266 -11.16 -2.58 27.84
CA ARG A 266 -12.55 -2.59 27.39
C ARG A 266 -12.74 -3.47 26.17
N ASN A 267 -13.76 -4.32 26.21
CA ASN A 267 -13.95 -5.40 25.23
C ASN A 267 -14.70 -4.94 23.98
N ILE A 268 -14.53 -5.66 22.87
CA ILE A 268 -15.47 -5.66 21.75
C ILE A 268 -16.30 -6.94 21.86
N SER A 269 -17.55 -6.82 22.29
CA SER A 269 -18.46 -7.96 22.32
C SER A 269 -18.86 -8.39 20.91
N VAL A 270 -18.74 -9.70 20.66
CA VAL A 270 -19.05 -10.35 19.39
C VAL A 270 -20.13 -11.40 19.53
N ARG A 271 -20.86 -11.44 20.65
CA ARG A 271 -21.94 -12.39 20.88
C ARG A 271 -23.14 -11.70 21.49
N GLU A 272 -24.32 -12.04 20.97
CA GLU A 272 -25.59 -11.66 21.54
C GLU A 272 -25.69 -12.03 23.04
N MET A 273 -26.34 -11.15 23.81
CA MET A 273 -26.51 -11.28 25.27
C MET A 273 -25.21 -11.36 26.07
N GLU A 274 -24.06 -11.02 25.49
CA GLU A 274 -22.87 -10.76 26.25
C GLU A 274 -23.02 -9.47 27.08
N VAL A 275 -22.38 -9.44 28.25
CA VAL A 275 -22.48 -8.31 29.18
C VAL A 275 -21.55 -7.20 28.72
N LEU A 276 -22.12 -6.02 28.51
CA LEU A 276 -21.41 -4.78 28.21
C LEU A 276 -21.34 -3.92 29.46
N HIS A 277 -20.16 -3.38 29.72
CA HIS A 277 -19.91 -2.34 30.70
C HIS A 277 -19.71 -0.98 30.03
N TYR A 278 -19.77 0.08 30.83
CA TYR A 278 -19.59 1.44 30.33
C TYR A 278 -18.31 1.56 29.50
N LEU A 279 -18.43 2.16 28.31
CA LEU A 279 -17.40 2.30 27.30
C LEU A 279 -16.97 1.01 26.57
N ASP A 280 -17.53 -0.16 26.85
CA ASP A 280 -17.35 -1.33 25.98
C ASP A 280 -17.93 -1.10 24.58
N ARG A 281 -17.51 -1.94 23.63
CA ARG A 281 -18.06 -1.95 22.28
C ARG A 281 -18.81 -3.25 22.01
N VAL A 282 -19.72 -3.20 21.04
CA VAL A 282 -20.48 -4.35 20.58
C VAL A 282 -20.67 -4.27 19.08
N VAL A 283 -20.56 -5.40 18.42
CA VAL A 283 -20.90 -5.53 17.00
C VAL A 283 -22.36 -5.96 16.89
N VAL A 284 -23.19 -5.17 16.23
CA VAL A 284 -24.63 -5.45 16.02
C VAL A 284 -24.99 -5.42 14.54
N GLY A 285 -26.10 -6.07 14.21
CA GLY A 285 -26.54 -6.23 12.83
C GLY A 285 -25.87 -7.43 12.18
N ASN A 286 -25.87 -7.46 10.86
CA ASN A 286 -25.12 -8.43 10.08
C ASN A 286 -25.05 -7.94 8.64
N GLU A 287 -23.97 -8.30 7.95
CA GLU A 287 -23.84 -8.08 6.51
C GLU A 287 -24.06 -6.62 6.17
N ASP A 288 -25.07 -6.34 5.32
CA ASP A 288 -25.42 -5.03 4.79
C ASP A 288 -25.89 -4.03 5.87
N GLU A 289 -26.06 -4.48 7.12
CA GLU A 289 -26.58 -3.69 8.23
C GLU A 289 -25.69 -3.75 9.48
N GLY A 290 -24.40 -4.09 9.34
CA GLY A 290 -23.48 -4.18 10.49
C GLY A 290 -23.00 -2.84 11.06
N TYR A 291 -22.88 -2.75 12.39
CA TYR A 291 -22.41 -1.58 13.13
C TYR A 291 -21.44 -1.97 14.25
N LEU A 292 -20.42 -1.15 14.49
CA LEU A 292 -19.63 -1.18 15.73
C LEU A 292 -20.09 -0.04 16.64
N LEU A 293 -20.76 -0.40 17.73
CA LEU A 293 -21.31 0.57 18.68
C LEU A 293 -20.50 0.61 19.96
N LYS A 294 -20.29 1.80 20.51
CA LYS A 294 -19.67 2.04 21.82
C LYS A 294 -20.73 2.43 22.84
N LEU A 295 -20.78 1.77 24.00
CA LEU A 295 -21.67 2.14 25.09
C LEU A 295 -21.19 3.44 25.75
N THR A 296 -21.79 4.57 25.38
CA THR A 296 -21.36 5.92 25.79
C THR A 296 -22.20 6.54 26.89
N GLY A 297 -23.31 5.93 27.25
CA GLY A 297 -24.11 6.36 28.39
C GLY A 297 -24.84 5.19 29.01
N VAL A 298 -24.67 5.01 30.33
CA VAL A 298 -25.44 4.02 31.09
C VAL A 298 -25.84 4.60 32.45
N LYS A 299 -27.07 4.33 32.89
CA LYS A 299 -27.55 4.62 34.24
C LYS A 299 -28.77 3.75 34.53
N ASN A 300 -28.72 3.00 35.63
CA ASN A 300 -29.91 2.41 36.22
C ASN A 300 -30.45 3.33 37.32
N SER A 301 -31.72 3.72 37.22
CA SER A 301 -32.40 4.62 38.14
C SER A 301 -33.21 3.84 39.17
N SER A 302 -33.33 4.38 40.38
CA SER A 302 -34.28 3.87 41.38
C SER A 302 -35.57 4.69 41.44
N ASP A 303 -35.73 5.66 40.55
CA ASP A 303 -36.90 6.52 40.48
C ASP A 303 -38.09 5.78 39.87
N THR A 304 -39.07 5.47 40.71
CA THR A 304 -40.27 4.70 40.37
C THR A 304 -41.45 5.58 39.94
N SER A 305 -41.23 6.85 39.59
CA SER A 305 -42.26 7.72 39.02
C SER A 305 -42.90 7.12 37.75
N ALA A 306 -44.11 7.58 37.41
CA ALA A 306 -45.24 6.92 36.71
C ALA A 306 -45.03 5.84 35.60
N SER A 307 -43.82 5.61 35.08
CA SER A 307 -43.48 4.52 34.15
C SER A 307 -42.51 3.48 34.72
N GLY A 308 -41.87 3.73 35.87
CA GLY A 308 -40.80 2.88 36.40
C GLY A 308 -39.52 2.89 35.58
N THR A 309 -39.43 3.76 34.57
CA THR A 309 -38.28 3.89 33.65
C THR A 309 -37.61 5.26 33.75
N PHE A 310 -38.03 6.09 34.71
CA PHE A 310 -37.62 7.49 34.77
C PHE A 310 -36.17 7.57 35.25
N GLY A 311 -35.30 8.09 34.38
CA GLY A 311 -33.87 8.24 34.66
C GLY A 311 -33.00 7.08 34.20
N ASP A 312 -33.59 5.98 33.71
CA ASP A 312 -32.84 4.93 33.04
C ASP A 312 -32.24 5.47 31.74
N ARG A 313 -30.99 5.09 31.48
CA ARG A 313 -30.26 5.54 30.30
C ARG A 313 -29.39 4.43 29.79
N VAL A 314 -29.51 4.14 28.49
CA VAL A 314 -28.55 3.38 27.71
C VAL A 314 -28.42 4.12 26.38
N GLU A 315 -27.20 4.51 26.04
CA GLU A 315 -26.87 5.25 24.82
C GLU A 315 -25.62 4.65 24.18
N PHE A 316 -25.71 4.39 22.88
CA PHE A 316 -24.62 3.89 22.07
C PHE A 316 -24.18 4.93 21.05
N THR A 317 -22.89 5.02 20.77
CA THR A 317 -22.33 5.84 19.69
C THR A 317 -21.69 4.94 18.65
N ASP A 318 -22.05 5.10 17.37
CA ASP A 318 -21.42 4.37 16.26
C ASP A 318 -19.98 4.86 16.03
N ALA A 319 -19.04 3.91 16.07
CA ALA A 319 -17.61 4.19 15.96
C ALA A 319 -17.19 4.74 14.58
N SER A 320 -17.98 4.52 13.53
CA SER A 320 -17.68 5.01 12.17
C SER A 320 -18.26 6.39 11.86
N SER A 321 -19.46 6.69 12.36
CA SER A 321 -20.20 7.91 12.01
C SER A 321 -20.33 8.92 13.15
N GLY A 322 -20.15 8.49 14.40
CA GLY A 322 -20.45 9.28 15.59
C GLY A 322 -21.94 9.42 15.89
N ALA A 323 -22.83 8.75 15.15
CA ALA A 323 -24.27 8.79 15.41
C ALA A 323 -24.59 8.17 16.78
N VAL A 324 -25.49 8.83 17.53
CA VAL A 324 -25.91 8.40 18.87
C VAL A 324 -27.28 7.73 18.79
N TYR A 325 -27.37 6.51 19.32
CA TYR A 325 -28.58 5.71 19.43
C TYR A 325 -29.00 5.64 20.90
N LYS A 326 -30.27 5.90 21.18
CA LYS A 326 -30.82 5.96 22.53
C LYS A 326 -31.88 4.91 22.73
N THR A 327 -31.84 4.24 23.87
CA THR A 327 -32.87 3.26 24.24
C THR A 327 -34.21 3.95 24.50
N THR A 328 -35.28 3.35 23.98
CA THR A 328 -36.65 3.66 24.35
C THR A 328 -37.12 2.65 25.37
N TRP A 329 -37.41 3.08 26.60
CA TRP A 329 -37.77 2.16 27.68
C TRP A 329 -39.22 1.73 27.63
N THR A 330 -39.47 0.44 27.86
CA THR A 330 -40.81 -0.16 27.88
C THR A 330 -41.21 -0.63 29.29
N SER A 331 -40.22 -0.96 30.12
CA SER A 331 -40.38 -1.26 31.55
C SER A 331 -39.04 -1.04 32.27
N ASP A 332 -39.06 -1.08 33.60
CA ASP A 332 -37.85 -0.98 34.42
C ASP A 332 -36.75 -1.95 33.93
N GLY A 333 -35.56 -1.42 33.64
CA GLY A 333 -34.43 -2.19 33.12
C GLY A 333 -34.63 -2.85 31.75
N VAL A 334 -35.73 -2.62 31.03
CA VAL A 334 -35.98 -3.21 29.71
C VAL A 334 -36.47 -2.16 28.71
N GLY A 335 -35.82 -2.09 27.57
CA GLY A 335 -36.19 -1.19 26.49
C GLY A 335 -35.83 -1.71 25.12
N THR A 336 -35.93 -0.84 24.12
CA THR A 336 -35.63 -1.15 22.74
C THR A 336 -34.65 -0.14 22.16
N LEU A 337 -33.70 -0.61 21.35
CA LEU A 337 -32.75 0.20 20.58
C LEU A 337 -32.97 -0.06 19.09
N VAL A 338 -33.12 0.99 18.28
CA VAL A 338 -33.27 0.84 16.82
C VAL A 338 -31.98 1.23 16.13
N VAL A 339 -31.36 0.30 15.42
CA VAL A 339 -30.09 0.51 14.69
C VAL A 339 -30.24 -0.14 13.32
N GLY A 340 -29.93 0.60 12.25
CA GLY A 340 -30.04 0.07 10.87
C GLY A 340 -31.44 -0.39 10.47
N GLY A 341 -32.50 0.05 11.16
CA GLY A 341 -33.88 -0.44 10.94
C GLY A 341 -34.24 -1.70 11.73
N LYS A 342 -33.27 -2.34 12.38
CA LYS A 342 -33.47 -3.47 13.29
C LYS A 342 -33.75 -2.99 14.71
N THR A 343 -34.63 -3.71 15.41
CA THR A 343 -35.00 -3.40 16.80
C THR A 343 -34.40 -4.44 17.73
N TYR A 344 -33.49 -4.00 18.59
CA TYR A 344 -32.84 -4.83 19.62
C TYR A 344 -33.56 -4.64 20.94
N THR A 345 -33.72 -5.72 21.71
CA THR A 345 -34.16 -5.60 23.10
C THR A 345 -32.94 -5.32 23.97
N VAL A 346 -33.05 -4.29 24.81
CA VAL A 346 -32.01 -3.85 25.74
C VAL A 346 -32.39 -4.30 27.13
N TYR A 347 -31.49 -5.01 27.80
CA TYR A 347 -31.59 -5.33 29.22
C TYR A 347 -30.55 -4.55 29.99
N LEU A 348 -30.99 -3.79 30.99
CA LEU A 348 -30.17 -3.04 31.92
C LEU A 348 -30.34 -3.61 33.32
N SER A 349 -29.22 -3.87 33.99
CA SER A 349 -29.23 -4.33 35.37
C SER A 349 -28.05 -3.76 36.17
N GLY A 350 -28.13 -3.91 37.49
CA GLY A 350 -27.17 -3.36 38.45
C GLY A 350 -27.87 -2.47 39.47
N ASN A 351 -27.30 -2.32 40.68
CA ASN A 351 -27.94 -1.52 41.72
C ASN A 351 -27.82 -0.03 41.39
N ALA A 352 -28.92 0.73 41.46
CA ALA A 352 -28.96 2.16 41.11
C ALA A 352 -27.95 3.05 41.87
N ASN A 353 -27.43 2.59 43.01
CA ASN A 353 -26.41 3.27 43.80
C ASN A 353 -24.96 2.96 43.37
N ASN A 354 -24.77 1.99 42.47
CA ASN A 354 -23.44 1.63 41.99
C ASN A 354 -22.87 2.69 41.05
N ALA A 355 -21.55 2.61 40.85
CA ALA A 355 -20.85 3.39 39.85
C ALA A 355 -21.32 3.02 38.43
N THR A 356 -21.07 3.90 37.46
CA THR A 356 -21.58 3.75 36.08
C THR A 356 -20.99 2.51 35.41
N GLU A 357 -19.75 2.20 35.75
CA GLU A 357 -18.94 1.09 35.25
C GLU A 357 -19.47 -0.28 35.71
N GLU A 358 -20.22 -0.33 36.81
CA GLU A 358 -20.77 -1.58 37.37
C GLU A 358 -22.11 -1.98 36.77
N TYR A 359 -22.77 -1.08 36.04
CA TYR A 359 -24.00 -1.42 35.33
C TYR A 359 -23.71 -2.41 34.20
N LYS A 360 -24.67 -3.29 33.97
CA LYS A 360 -24.61 -4.34 32.95
C LYS A 360 -25.67 -4.06 31.91
N VAL A 361 -25.24 -3.98 30.65
CA VAL A 361 -26.14 -3.87 29.50
C VAL A 361 -25.99 -5.12 28.65
N GLN A 362 -27.10 -5.71 28.22
CA GLN A 362 -27.12 -6.84 27.29
C GLN A 362 -28.08 -6.53 26.15
N LEU A 363 -27.74 -6.99 24.96
CA LEU A 363 -28.54 -6.82 23.75
C LEU A 363 -29.00 -8.18 23.25
N ASP A 364 -30.31 -8.29 23.03
CA ASP A 364 -30.98 -9.43 22.40
C ASP A 364 -31.33 -9.04 20.97
N TYR A 365 -30.92 -9.89 20.03
CA TYR A 365 -30.83 -9.52 18.62
C TYR A 365 -32.11 -9.98 17.91
N PRO A 366 -32.66 -9.19 16.97
CA PRO A 366 -33.94 -9.55 16.35
C PRO A 366 -33.88 -10.77 15.42
N ASP A 367 -32.68 -11.24 15.04
CA ASP A 367 -32.53 -12.35 14.10
C ASP A 367 -32.49 -13.74 14.81
N SER A 368 -32.29 -13.80 16.14
CA SER A 368 -32.32 -15.02 16.97
C SER A 368 -33.74 -15.30 17.51
N ASN A 369 -34.60 -15.83 16.64
CA ASN A 369 -36.03 -15.94 16.93
C ASN A 369 -36.41 -17.13 17.83
N ASN A 370 -35.55 -18.14 17.98
CA ASN A 370 -35.86 -19.31 18.81
C ASN A 370 -35.16 -19.29 20.17
N ILE A 371 -35.80 -19.91 21.16
CA ILE A 371 -35.22 -20.11 22.49
C ILE A 371 -33.90 -20.89 22.36
N GLY A 372 -32.83 -20.36 22.96
CA GLY A 372 -31.52 -20.99 22.95
C GLY A 372 -30.67 -20.69 21.71
N GLU A 373 -31.14 -19.89 20.76
CA GLU A 373 -30.30 -19.34 19.70
C GLU A 373 -29.58 -18.08 20.18
N ARG A 374 -28.29 -17.97 19.88
CA ARG A 374 -27.56 -16.71 20.02
C ARG A 374 -26.73 -16.43 18.79
N ILE A 375 -26.72 -15.19 18.35
CA ILE A 375 -25.85 -14.73 17.27
C ILE A 375 -24.42 -14.60 17.80
N ALA A 376 -23.47 -15.10 17.03
CA ALA A 376 -22.04 -14.95 17.29
C ALA A 376 -21.32 -14.46 16.04
N TYR A 377 -20.35 -13.59 16.25
CA TYR A 377 -19.49 -12.98 15.24
C TYR A 377 -20.25 -12.25 14.11
N PRO A 378 -21.22 -11.37 14.43
CA PRO A 378 -21.90 -10.58 13.42
C PRO A 378 -20.88 -9.78 12.58
N THR A 379 -21.24 -9.54 11.31
CA THR A 379 -20.33 -8.91 10.35
C THR A 379 -20.69 -7.45 10.06
N ILE A 380 -19.69 -6.67 9.63
CA ILE A 380 -19.84 -5.31 9.12
C ILE A 380 -19.45 -5.30 7.66
N GLN A 381 -20.41 -5.03 6.77
CA GLN A 381 -20.09 -4.85 5.35
C GLN A 381 -19.28 -3.57 5.11
N THR A 382 -18.24 -3.72 4.32
CA THR A 382 -17.39 -2.67 3.79
C THR A 382 -18.10 -1.88 2.69
N SER A 383 -17.42 -0.93 2.06
CA SER A 383 -17.98 -0.04 1.06
C SER A 383 -18.24 -0.71 -0.29
N LEU A 384 -17.56 -1.82 -0.58
CA LEU A 384 -17.66 -2.56 -1.84
C LEU A 384 -18.10 -4.02 -1.67
N GLY A 385 -18.47 -4.46 -0.46
CA GLY A 385 -19.25 -5.69 -0.26
C GLY A 385 -18.60 -6.77 0.59
N ALA A 386 -17.29 -6.69 0.85
CA ALA A 386 -16.64 -7.58 1.81
C ALA A 386 -17.29 -7.48 3.19
N LYS A 387 -17.30 -8.57 3.96
CA LYS A 387 -17.94 -8.60 5.28
C LYS A 387 -16.90 -8.86 6.36
N VAL A 388 -16.62 -7.85 7.17
CA VAL A 388 -15.61 -7.91 8.24
C VAL A 388 -16.23 -8.46 9.51
N MET A 389 -15.63 -9.52 10.04
CA MET A 389 -16.01 -10.22 11.26
C MET A 389 -14.87 -10.10 12.27
N PHE A 390 -15.17 -9.56 13.44
CA PHE A 390 -14.28 -9.61 14.60
C PHE A 390 -14.42 -10.98 15.25
N TYR A 391 -13.31 -11.69 15.40
CA TYR A 391 -13.29 -13.02 15.95
C TYR A 391 -12.43 -13.07 17.22
N GLU A 392 -12.92 -13.80 18.22
CA GLU A 392 -12.14 -14.36 19.32
C GLU A 392 -12.70 -15.74 19.69
N PRO A 393 -11.91 -16.64 20.29
CA PRO A 393 -12.45 -17.88 20.83
C PRO A 393 -13.54 -17.62 21.88
N LEU A 394 -14.69 -18.27 21.73
CA LEU A 394 -15.79 -18.13 22.70
C LEU A 394 -15.79 -19.29 23.69
N GLU A 395 -16.01 -18.98 24.97
CA GLU A 395 -16.30 -19.96 26.02
C GLU A 395 -17.74 -19.81 26.50
N ILE A 396 -18.58 -20.77 26.12
CA ILE A 396 -19.98 -20.81 26.52
C ILE A 396 -20.10 -21.61 27.81
N LYS A 397 -20.21 -20.91 28.94
CA LYS A 397 -20.35 -21.52 30.27
C LYS A 397 -21.78 -21.99 30.54
N ASN A 398 -21.89 -23.12 31.22
CA ASN A 398 -23.11 -23.80 31.63
C ASN A 398 -24.11 -24.11 30.50
N PRO A 399 -23.74 -24.89 29.45
CA PRO A 399 -24.65 -25.27 28.38
C PRO A 399 -25.76 -26.20 28.88
N ASN A 400 -25.55 -26.90 30.01
CA ASN A 400 -26.52 -27.83 30.61
C ASN A 400 -27.76 -27.14 31.22
N ASP A 401 -27.77 -25.80 31.30
CA ASP A 401 -28.93 -24.98 31.70
C ASP A 401 -29.62 -24.33 30.49
N PHE A 402 -29.31 -24.79 29.27
CA PHE A 402 -30.00 -24.52 27.99
C PHE A 402 -30.31 -23.05 27.63
N SER A 403 -29.60 -22.07 28.19
CA SER A 403 -29.76 -20.68 27.76
C SER A 403 -29.21 -20.41 26.34
N VAL A 404 -28.27 -21.25 25.86
CA VAL A 404 -27.71 -21.21 24.50
C VAL A 404 -27.46 -22.65 23.99
N ALA A 405 -28.32 -23.13 23.10
CA ALA A 405 -28.23 -24.45 22.46
C ALA A 405 -27.40 -24.42 21.17
N GLN A 406 -27.44 -23.30 20.44
CA GLN A 406 -26.71 -23.13 19.19
C GLN A 406 -26.27 -21.68 18.99
N LEU A 407 -25.14 -21.51 18.29
CA LEU A 407 -24.70 -20.21 17.81
C LEU A 407 -25.13 -20.04 16.35
N LEU A 408 -25.76 -18.93 16.01
CA LEU A 408 -26.02 -18.52 14.64
C LEU A 408 -24.80 -17.72 14.16
N ILE A 409 -24.04 -18.29 13.23
CA ILE A 409 -22.80 -17.68 12.73
C ILE A 409 -23.04 -17.20 11.30
N PRO A 410 -22.66 -15.95 10.96
CA PRO A 410 -22.77 -15.45 9.59
C PRO A 410 -22.03 -16.34 8.60
N ASP A 411 -22.73 -16.73 7.54
CA ASP A 411 -22.18 -17.49 6.42
C ASP A 411 -22.00 -16.63 5.16
N GLY A 412 -22.41 -15.37 5.22
CA GLY A 412 -22.21 -14.35 4.19
C GLY A 412 -23.50 -13.93 3.47
N ASP A 413 -24.59 -14.68 3.59
CA ASP A 413 -25.94 -14.26 3.18
C ASP A 413 -27.05 -14.69 4.16
N GLY A 414 -26.72 -14.66 5.44
CA GLY A 414 -27.60 -15.03 6.54
C GLY A 414 -26.81 -15.58 7.72
N TYR A 415 -27.29 -16.71 8.24
CA TYR A 415 -26.68 -17.42 9.36
C TYR A 415 -26.79 -18.92 9.17
N THR A 416 -25.69 -19.62 9.44
CA THR A 416 -25.71 -21.07 9.60
C THR A 416 -25.62 -21.43 11.09
N PRO A 417 -26.49 -22.33 11.59
CA PRO A 417 -26.41 -22.79 12.98
C PRO A 417 -25.19 -23.69 13.27
N LEU A 418 -24.51 -23.39 14.38
CA LEU A 418 -23.49 -24.19 15.02
C LEU A 418 -24.05 -24.78 16.33
N ASN A 419 -24.47 -26.04 16.28
CA ASN A 419 -25.02 -26.74 17.44
C ASN A 419 -23.97 -26.94 18.53
N LEU A 420 -24.20 -26.48 19.74
CA LEU A 420 -23.26 -26.67 20.86
C LEU A 420 -23.46 -28.01 21.57
N ASP A 421 -24.57 -28.70 21.29
CA ASP A 421 -24.98 -29.93 21.97
C ASP A 421 -24.79 -31.19 21.10
N ARG A 422 -24.23 -32.23 21.72
CA ARG A 422 -24.16 -33.61 21.21
C ARG A 422 -24.48 -34.67 22.29
N GLY A 423 -24.98 -34.28 23.46
CA GLY A 423 -25.29 -35.20 24.56
C GLY A 423 -24.12 -35.56 25.48
N THR A 424 -24.47 -36.24 26.57
CA THR A 424 -23.85 -36.31 27.92
C THR A 424 -22.36 -36.70 28.03
N ASP A 425 -21.65 -35.99 28.92
CA ASP A 425 -20.49 -36.45 29.74
C ASP A 425 -19.23 -36.98 29.04
N ASN A 426 -18.98 -36.64 27.78
CA ASN A 426 -17.77 -37.05 27.07
C ASN A 426 -16.94 -35.87 26.58
N THR A 427 -15.61 -36.01 26.64
CA THR A 427 -14.69 -35.12 25.94
C THR A 427 -14.86 -35.32 24.43
N PHE A 428 -15.11 -34.25 23.69
CA PHE A 428 -15.24 -34.30 22.23
C PHE A 428 -14.70 -33.04 21.56
N THR A 429 -14.32 -33.20 20.30
CA THR A 429 -14.16 -32.11 19.34
C THR A 429 -15.02 -32.45 18.13
N PHE A 430 -15.91 -31.57 17.71
CA PHE A 430 -16.55 -31.68 16.40
C PHE A 430 -16.25 -30.43 15.59
N ILE A 431 -16.18 -30.60 14.27
CA ILE A 431 -15.90 -29.52 13.33
C ILE A 431 -17.13 -29.37 12.42
N LYS A 432 -17.55 -28.13 12.21
CA LYS A 432 -18.63 -27.76 11.29
C LYS A 432 -18.09 -26.72 10.30
N LYS A 433 -18.37 -26.96 9.02
CA LYS A 433 -18.13 -26.00 7.94
C LYS A 433 -19.31 -25.01 7.87
N ILE A 434 -19.02 -23.72 7.79
CA ILE A 434 -19.97 -22.59 7.68
C ILE A 434 -19.39 -21.61 6.65
N GLY A 435 -20.06 -21.41 5.52
CA GLY A 435 -19.38 -20.93 4.31
C GLY A 435 -18.19 -21.85 3.99
N GLU A 436 -17.03 -21.28 3.71
CA GLU A 436 -15.76 -22.02 3.59
C GLU A 436 -14.93 -22.05 4.89
N LEU A 437 -15.44 -21.48 5.99
CA LEU A 437 -14.79 -21.50 7.30
C LEU A 437 -15.09 -22.77 8.07
N TYR A 438 -14.16 -23.17 8.94
CA TYR A 438 -14.30 -24.35 9.81
C TYR A 438 -14.32 -23.93 11.27
N PHE A 439 -15.44 -24.20 11.95
CA PHE A 439 -15.60 -23.97 13.37
C PHE A 439 -15.48 -25.29 14.14
N ALA A 440 -14.58 -25.33 15.11
CA ALA A 440 -14.42 -26.44 16.04
C ALA A 440 -15.11 -26.11 17.35
N VAL A 441 -15.90 -27.06 17.86
CA VAL A 441 -16.47 -27.00 19.20
C VAL A 441 -15.82 -28.08 20.04
N GLU A 442 -15.20 -27.66 21.13
CA GLU A 442 -14.54 -28.53 22.11
C GLU A 442 -15.33 -28.57 23.41
N ALA A 443 -15.44 -29.77 23.96
CA ALA A 443 -15.99 -30.03 25.28
C ALA A 443 -15.05 -30.96 26.05
N VAL A 444 -14.90 -30.71 27.34
CA VAL A 444 -14.13 -31.56 28.25
C VAL A 444 -15.08 -32.24 29.23
N LYS A 445 -14.86 -33.54 29.46
CA LYS A 445 -15.66 -34.29 30.44
C LYS A 445 -15.60 -33.63 31.83
N GLY A 446 -16.77 -33.41 32.43
CA GLY A 446 -16.91 -32.77 33.74
C GLY A 446 -16.79 -31.24 33.70
N ASP A 447 -16.50 -30.66 32.54
CA ASP A 447 -16.60 -29.22 32.31
C ASP A 447 -17.94 -28.89 31.65
N ASN A 448 -18.71 -28.04 32.33
CA ASN A 448 -19.93 -27.47 31.79
C ASN A 448 -19.60 -26.26 30.92
N SER A 449 -18.57 -26.30 30.07
CA SER A 449 -18.28 -25.26 29.10
C SER A 449 -18.20 -25.85 27.69
N ARG A 450 -18.48 -25.03 26.69
CA ARG A 450 -18.19 -25.33 25.28
C ARG A 450 -17.27 -24.24 24.76
N LYS A 451 -16.12 -24.64 24.23
CA LYS A 451 -15.19 -23.71 23.60
C LYS A 451 -15.37 -23.76 22.10
N VAL A 452 -15.54 -22.61 21.48
CA VAL A 452 -15.75 -22.46 20.04
C VAL A 452 -14.52 -21.77 19.46
N TYR A 453 -13.92 -22.41 18.47
CA TYR A 453 -12.72 -21.94 17.79
C TYR A 453 -12.93 -21.92 16.28
N LEU A 454 -12.39 -20.91 15.62
CA LEU A 454 -12.09 -20.96 14.20
C LEU A 454 -10.87 -21.85 13.94
N LYS A 455 -10.84 -22.51 12.78
CA LYS A 455 -9.77 -23.41 12.36
C LYS A 455 -9.27 -23.03 10.98
N ASN A 456 -7.95 -23.08 10.78
CA ASN A 456 -7.31 -22.81 9.49
C ASN A 456 -7.50 -24.00 8.52
N GLY A 457 -8.72 -24.16 8.00
CA GLY A 457 -9.11 -25.31 7.18
C GLY A 457 -9.42 -26.57 8.01
N LEU A 458 -9.98 -27.59 7.36
CA LEU A 458 -10.45 -28.82 8.04
C LEU A 458 -9.38 -29.50 8.90
N ASN A 459 -8.14 -29.57 8.38
CA ASN A 459 -7.01 -30.26 9.02
C ASN A 459 -5.97 -29.31 9.64
N GLY A 460 -6.16 -27.99 9.59
CA GLY A 460 -5.16 -27.04 10.11
C GLY A 460 -5.28 -26.82 11.62
N GLU A 461 -4.62 -25.79 12.14
CA GLU A 461 -4.62 -25.51 13.59
C GLU A 461 -5.82 -24.66 14.03
N LEU A 462 -6.11 -24.69 15.33
CA LEU A 462 -7.10 -23.80 15.95
C LEU A 462 -6.54 -22.39 16.05
N ILE A 463 -7.34 -21.40 15.69
CA ILE A 463 -7.02 -19.98 15.86
C ILE A 463 -7.39 -19.59 17.28
N LYS A 464 -6.38 -19.51 18.15
CA LYS A 464 -6.52 -19.31 19.61
C LYS A 464 -6.44 -17.84 20.03
N ASN A 465 -5.96 -16.97 19.16
CA ASN A 465 -5.93 -15.53 19.39
C ASN A 465 -7.11 -14.87 18.65
N PRO A 466 -7.50 -13.65 19.05
CA PRO A 466 -8.35 -12.82 18.22
C PRO A 466 -7.81 -12.67 16.81
N ALA A 467 -8.73 -12.55 15.85
CA ALA A 467 -8.43 -12.45 14.43
C ALA A 467 -9.45 -11.55 13.73
N ILE A 468 -9.10 -11.11 12.53
CA ILE A 468 -10.05 -10.49 11.61
C ILE A 468 -10.39 -11.52 10.53
N VAL A 469 -11.67 -11.77 10.35
CA VAL A 469 -12.19 -12.59 9.25
C VAL A 469 -12.85 -11.65 8.25
N ILE A 470 -12.55 -11.81 6.97
CA ILE A 470 -13.15 -11.05 5.87
C ILE A 470 -13.84 -12.08 4.99
N LEU A 471 -15.18 -12.15 5.05
CA LEU A 471 -15.94 -12.95 4.11
C LEU A 471 -15.91 -12.25 2.75
N GLU A 472 -15.49 -12.99 1.74
CA GLU A 472 -15.31 -12.56 0.35
C GLU A 472 -16.59 -12.85 -0.45
N GLU A 473 -16.49 -13.27 -1.71
CA GLU A 473 -17.61 -13.67 -2.55
C GLU A 473 -17.84 -15.19 -2.57
N LYS A 474 -19.00 -15.54 -3.14
CA LYS A 474 -19.43 -16.93 -3.32
C LYS A 474 -18.61 -17.68 -4.36
N ASN A 475 -18.29 -18.93 -4.06
CA ASN A 475 -17.79 -19.88 -5.04
C ASN A 475 -18.91 -20.44 -5.95
N SER A 476 -18.52 -21.32 -6.88
CA SER A 476 -19.46 -22.00 -7.79
C SER A 476 -20.50 -22.89 -7.08
N ASN A 477 -20.30 -23.21 -5.80
CA ASN A 477 -21.27 -23.91 -4.95
C ASN A 477 -22.14 -22.95 -4.11
N ALA A 478 -22.05 -21.64 -4.37
CA ALA A 478 -22.71 -20.59 -3.60
C ALA A 478 -22.24 -20.45 -2.13
N GLU A 479 -21.07 -21.00 -1.78
CA GLU A 479 -20.47 -20.85 -0.45
C GLU A 479 -19.47 -19.69 -0.44
N TYR A 480 -19.56 -18.82 0.57
CA TYR A 480 -18.65 -17.69 0.73
C TYR A 480 -17.25 -18.12 1.14
N ASN A 481 -16.25 -17.54 0.47
CA ASN A 481 -14.85 -17.66 0.85
C ASN A 481 -14.49 -16.65 1.93
N ALA A 482 -13.30 -16.79 2.51
CA ALA A 482 -12.81 -15.86 3.49
C ALA A 482 -11.30 -15.72 3.49
N LEU A 483 -10.85 -14.53 3.90
CA LEU A 483 -9.52 -14.29 4.41
C LEU A 483 -9.58 -14.25 5.94
N VAL A 484 -8.62 -14.89 6.60
CA VAL A 484 -8.47 -14.88 8.06
C VAL A 484 -7.10 -14.33 8.41
N VAL A 485 -7.07 -13.16 9.03
CA VAL A 485 -5.86 -12.47 9.49
C VAL A 485 -5.60 -12.87 10.95
N SER A 486 -4.70 -13.82 11.15
CA SER A 486 -4.26 -14.26 12.49
C SER A 486 -3.24 -13.29 13.08
N LEU A 487 -3.22 -13.21 14.41
CA LEU A 487 -2.30 -12.37 15.16
C LEU A 487 -1.32 -13.21 15.99
N GLU A 488 -0.10 -12.71 16.11
CA GLU A 488 0.89 -13.20 17.08
C GLU A 488 1.17 -12.15 18.17
N PRO A 489 1.41 -12.59 19.42
CA PRO A 489 1.65 -11.68 20.54
C PRO A 489 3.06 -11.06 20.57
N GLY A 490 3.95 -11.42 19.64
CA GLY A 490 5.40 -11.19 19.72
C GLY A 490 6.12 -12.36 20.43
N PHE A 491 7.37 -12.68 20.03
CA PHE A 491 8.13 -13.80 20.60
C PHE A 491 8.86 -13.43 21.91
N THR A 492 9.14 -12.15 22.15
CA THR A 492 9.83 -11.64 23.32
C THR A 492 9.19 -10.37 23.89
N ASN A 493 9.64 -9.92 25.06
CA ASN A 493 9.13 -8.70 25.70
C ASN A 493 9.50 -7.41 24.91
N ASP A 494 10.45 -7.51 23.97
CA ASP A 494 10.83 -6.43 23.05
C ASP A 494 10.05 -6.54 21.71
N ASP A 495 9.38 -7.66 21.46
CA ASP A 495 8.64 -7.92 20.22
C ASP A 495 7.20 -7.45 20.41
N GLY A 496 6.74 -6.59 19.50
CA GLY A 496 5.35 -6.12 19.54
C GLY A 496 4.36 -7.15 19.03
N ILE A 497 3.07 -6.93 19.33
CA ILE A 497 1.99 -7.67 18.66
C ILE A 497 2.06 -7.42 17.14
N GLY A 498 1.73 -8.42 16.32
CA GLY A 498 1.75 -8.30 14.86
C GLY A 498 0.80 -9.27 14.16
N VAL A 499 0.69 -9.12 12.83
CA VAL A 499 0.02 -10.10 11.98
C VAL A 499 0.93 -11.31 11.80
N ASP A 500 0.49 -12.46 12.29
CA ASP A 500 1.16 -13.75 12.08
C ASP A 500 1.03 -14.14 10.60
N LYS A 501 -0.22 -14.31 10.14
CA LYS A 501 -0.51 -14.76 8.78
C LYS A 501 -1.90 -14.37 8.31
N VAL A 502 -2.04 -14.21 7.00
CA VAL A 502 -3.32 -14.21 6.29
C VAL A 502 -3.54 -15.57 5.66
N HIS A 503 -4.55 -16.26 6.13
CA HIS A 503 -5.05 -17.51 5.57
C HIS A 503 -6.17 -17.20 4.60
N SER A 504 -6.19 -17.84 3.43
CA SER A 504 -7.37 -17.83 2.57
C SER A 504 -8.02 -19.21 2.64
N THR A 505 -9.35 -19.24 2.64
CA THR A 505 -10.10 -20.48 2.40
C THR A 505 -10.02 -20.91 0.93
N SER A 506 -9.61 -19.99 0.05
CA SER A 506 -9.20 -20.28 -1.33
C SER A 506 -7.68 -20.46 -1.42
N SER A 507 -7.14 -20.61 -2.63
CA SER A 507 -5.70 -20.72 -2.83
C SER A 507 -5.05 -19.33 -2.93
N LEU A 508 -3.90 -19.14 -2.29
CA LEU A 508 -3.08 -17.95 -2.46
C LEU A 508 -2.00 -18.20 -3.51
N THR A 509 -1.91 -17.29 -4.48
CA THR A 509 -0.80 -17.21 -5.44
C THR A 509 0.16 -16.12 -4.97
N GLN A 510 1.43 -16.47 -4.83
CA GLN A 510 2.46 -15.48 -4.47
C GLN A 510 2.79 -14.61 -5.69
N LEU A 511 2.71 -13.30 -5.53
CA LEU A 511 3.10 -12.30 -6.54
C LEU A 511 4.53 -11.80 -6.31
N SER A 512 4.92 -11.61 -5.04
CA SER A 512 6.28 -11.28 -4.62
C SER A 512 6.54 -11.78 -3.19
N SER A 513 7.71 -11.50 -2.60
CA SER A 513 8.04 -11.92 -1.22
C SER A 513 6.93 -11.59 -0.22
N ASP A 514 6.35 -10.40 -0.34
CA ASP A 514 5.40 -9.84 0.62
C ASP A 514 4.00 -9.63 0.03
N ARG A 515 3.76 -10.07 -1.21
CA ARG A 515 2.48 -9.87 -1.90
C ARG A 515 1.89 -11.19 -2.37
N PHE A 516 0.62 -11.39 -2.04
CA PHE A 516 -0.16 -12.56 -2.42
C PHE A 516 -1.46 -12.11 -3.06
N LYS A 517 -1.95 -12.88 -4.00
CA LYS A 517 -3.25 -12.72 -4.62
C LYS A 517 -4.07 -13.96 -4.35
N ASP A 518 -5.29 -13.80 -3.89
CA ASP A 518 -6.20 -14.92 -3.73
C ASP A 518 -6.94 -15.23 -5.06
N VAL A 519 -7.75 -16.30 -5.09
CA VAL A 519 -8.51 -16.67 -6.29
C VAL A 519 -9.52 -15.59 -6.69
N TRP A 520 -10.04 -14.84 -5.71
CA TRP A 520 -11.10 -13.85 -5.90
C TRP A 520 -10.60 -12.45 -6.27
N GLY A 521 -9.28 -12.28 -6.41
CA GLY A 521 -8.66 -11.05 -6.88
C GLY A 521 -8.21 -10.09 -5.77
N SER A 522 -8.48 -10.42 -4.51
CA SER A 522 -7.95 -9.72 -3.34
C SER A 522 -6.42 -9.80 -3.34
N ILE A 523 -5.77 -8.64 -3.18
CA ILE A 523 -4.31 -8.54 -3.08
C ILE A 523 -3.95 -8.27 -1.62
N ILE A 524 -3.24 -9.23 -1.01
CA ILE A 524 -2.70 -9.14 0.34
C ILE A 524 -1.25 -8.66 0.24
N THR A 525 -0.93 -7.55 0.92
CA THR A 525 0.43 -7.02 1.01
C THR A 525 0.85 -6.96 2.47
N TYR A 526 1.91 -7.70 2.80
CA TYR A 526 2.57 -7.63 4.10
C TYR A 526 3.53 -6.45 4.12
N ASN A 527 3.59 -5.74 5.25
CA ASN A 527 4.66 -4.80 5.55
C ASN A 527 5.45 -5.38 6.73
N ARG A 528 6.69 -5.78 6.42
CA ARG A 528 7.66 -6.39 7.33
C ARG A 528 8.89 -5.50 7.54
N VAL A 529 8.74 -4.18 7.40
CA VAL A 529 9.84 -3.23 7.67
C VAL A 529 10.32 -3.39 9.10
N ASP A 530 9.38 -3.63 10.01
CA ASP A 530 9.63 -4.19 11.32
C ASP A 530 9.26 -5.68 11.26
N SER A 531 10.25 -6.57 11.45
CA SER A 531 10.03 -8.01 11.36
C SER A 531 9.15 -8.54 12.47
N ASP A 532 9.09 -7.82 13.58
CA ASP A 532 8.47 -8.25 14.82
C ASP A 532 7.09 -7.57 15.00
N GLN A 533 6.77 -6.59 14.16
CA GLN A 533 5.49 -5.89 14.12
C GLN A 533 4.90 -5.84 12.71
N VAL A 534 4.56 -7.02 12.19
CA VAL A 534 4.04 -7.18 10.83
C VAL A 534 2.66 -6.53 10.69
N LYS A 535 2.49 -5.78 9.60
CA LYS A 535 1.21 -5.14 9.19
C LYS A 535 0.72 -5.77 7.89
N VAL A 536 -0.58 -5.66 7.63
CA VAL A 536 -1.16 -6.14 6.39
C VAL A 536 -2.11 -5.10 5.79
N THR A 537 -2.03 -4.94 4.47
CA THR A 537 -3.02 -4.23 3.66
C THR A 537 -3.65 -5.20 2.68
N ILE A 538 -4.98 -5.26 2.66
CA ILE A 538 -5.76 -6.06 1.73
C ILE A 538 -6.48 -5.09 0.79
N ILE A 539 -6.20 -5.21 -0.50
CA ILE A 539 -6.93 -4.54 -1.57
C ILE A 539 -8.03 -5.50 -2.02
N TYR A 540 -9.28 -5.14 -1.75
CA TYR A 540 -10.45 -5.95 -2.07
C TYR A 540 -11.19 -5.36 -3.28
N PRO A 541 -11.42 -6.12 -4.37
CA PRO A 541 -12.10 -5.64 -5.57
C PRO A 541 -13.63 -5.66 -5.45
N ASP A 542 -14.32 -4.69 -6.06
CA ASP A 542 -15.79 -4.58 -6.12
C ASP A 542 -16.46 -5.71 -6.92
N SER A 543 -15.74 -6.28 -7.87
CA SER A 543 -16.15 -7.48 -8.58
C SER A 543 -15.07 -8.53 -8.47
N GLN A 544 -15.37 -9.62 -7.76
CA GLN A 544 -14.52 -10.80 -7.70
C GLN A 544 -14.90 -11.73 -8.85
N THR A 545 -13.99 -11.90 -9.82
CA THR A 545 -14.15 -12.86 -10.93
C THR A 545 -13.30 -14.10 -10.64
N GLN A 546 -13.92 -15.27 -10.68
CA GLN A 546 -13.20 -16.55 -10.68
C GLN A 546 -12.44 -16.78 -11.98
#